data_AF-A0A6J6I7S1-F1
#
_entry.id   AF-A0A6J6I7S1-F1
#
_cell.length_a   1.000
_cell.length_b   1.000
_cell.length_c   1.000
_cell.angle_alpha   90.00
_cell.angle_beta   90.00
_cell.angle_gamma   90.00
#
_symmetry.space_group_name_H-M   'P 1'
#
loop_
_entity.id
_entity.type
_entity.pdbx_description
1 polymer ?
#
loop_
_entity_poly.entity_id
_entity_poly.type
_entity_poly.pdbx_seq_one_letter_code
_entity_poly.pdbx_strand_id
1 'polypeptide(L)'
;MIGSIWIAFRTRAFAALRFQVVVVASGIGGVIATSCVIGPVYDWVVRWWWVLALLWWLSIAWSLWSSLVQVIQSREARRFALGVLAATTTIVVLMATRPILSANASAEPPSQSTGTVLNGFLEPTLRALAGSGPLLVVATGSIRGDYGDALRLQLERAGIDVVAEDDMVSHLGPERSLSNRRPSGILWIVSADEIKLFRSDPNMSYLAGWDPLSPSERAQFFVDELELEQQLMAAGRTDLAQALTNGSGGVDTEASGLDGVDQELLDHVESLRRKGDPVAIFRSTWPSPWR
;
A
#
# COMPACT_ATOMS: atom_id res chain seq x y z
N MET A 1 -25.98 -19.72 9.42
CA MET A 1 -27.10 -18.99 8.79
C MET A 1 -28.31 -19.88 8.43
N ILE A 2 -28.13 -21.12 7.92
CA ILE A 2 -29.26 -22.02 7.60
C ILE A 2 -30.20 -22.24 8.80
N GLY A 3 -29.64 -22.49 9.99
CA GLY A 3 -30.44 -22.63 11.22
C GLY A 3 -31.21 -21.37 11.61
N SER A 4 -30.63 -20.18 11.45
CA SER A 4 -31.31 -18.91 11.78
C SER A 4 -32.41 -18.55 10.79
N ILE A 5 -32.25 -18.90 9.51
CA ILE A 5 -33.28 -18.78 8.48
C ILE A 5 -34.46 -19.70 8.83
N TRP A 6 -34.18 -20.95 9.18
CA TRP A 6 -35.23 -21.93 9.54
C TRP A 6 -36.02 -21.49 10.77
N ILE A 7 -35.33 -21.01 11.82
CA ILE A 7 -35.98 -20.49 13.04
C ILE A 7 -36.83 -19.26 12.71
N ALA A 8 -36.31 -18.29 11.98
CA ALA A 8 -37.04 -17.07 11.60
C ALA A 8 -38.28 -17.36 10.73
N PHE A 9 -38.19 -18.37 9.86
CA PHE A 9 -39.32 -18.85 9.07
C PHE A 9 -40.40 -19.48 9.95
N ARG A 10 -40.00 -20.36 10.88
CA ARG A 10 -40.90 -20.99 11.86
C ARG A 10 -41.61 -19.99 12.76
N THR A 11 -40.93 -18.92 13.18
CA THR A 11 -41.49 -17.89 14.07
C THR A 11 -42.23 -16.77 13.33
N ARG A 12 -42.25 -16.78 11.99
CA ARG A 12 -42.83 -15.72 11.12
C ARG A 12 -42.15 -14.35 11.32
N ALA A 13 -40.85 -14.34 11.63
CA ALA A 13 -40.04 -13.14 11.71
C ALA A 13 -39.62 -12.65 10.31
N PHE A 14 -40.60 -12.24 9.47
CA PHE A 14 -40.36 -11.90 8.05
C PHE A 14 -39.37 -10.74 7.82
N ALA A 15 -39.28 -9.78 8.75
CA ALA A 15 -38.29 -8.71 8.67
C ALA A 15 -36.86 -9.25 8.78
N ALA A 16 -36.63 -10.24 9.66
CA ALA A 16 -35.33 -10.88 9.83
C ALA A 16 -34.94 -11.73 8.61
N LEU A 17 -35.92 -12.43 8.02
CA LEU A 17 -35.75 -13.14 6.75
C LEU A 17 -35.34 -12.19 5.61
N ARG A 18 -36.02 -11.05 5.46
CA ARG A 18 -35.67 -10.05 4.43
C ARG A 18 -34.24 -9.55 4.59
N PHE A 19 -33.82 -9.26 5.83
CA PHE A 19 -32.45 -8.84 6.09
C PHE A 19 -31.42 -9.93 5.73
N GLN A 20 -31.68 -11.19 6.11
CA GLN A 20 -30.82 -12.31 5.73
C GLN A 20 -30.72 -12.48 4.21
N VAL A 21 -31.81 -12.30 3.45
CA VAL A 21 -31.80 -12.38 1.99
C VAL A 21 -30.90 -11.28 1.39
N VAL A 22 -31.02 -10.04 1.87
CA VAL A 22 -30.14 -8.94 1.42
C VAL A 22 -28.68 -9.27 1.71
N VAL A 23 -28.38 -9.78 2.90
CA VAL A 23 -27.01 -10.13 3.31
C VAL A 23 -26.45 -11.31 2.50
N VAL A 24 -27.25 -12.32 2.16
CA VAL A 24 -26.88 -13.39 1.21
C VAL A 24 -26.57 -12.80 -0.16
N ALA A 25 -27.45 -11.95 -0.69
CA ALA A 25 -27.28 -11.34 -2.00
C ALA A 25 -26.01 -10.48 -2.05
N SER A 26 -25.74 -9.67 -1.03
CA SER A 26 -24.49 -8.90 -0.90
C SER A 26 -23.26 -9.81 -0.82
N GLY A 27 -23.36 -10.94 -0.11
CA GLY A 27 -22.28 -11.93 -0.05
C GLY A 27 -21.97 -12.55 -1.41
N ILE A 28 -23.01 -12.94 -2.17
CA ILE A 28 -22.86 -13.48 -3.53
C ILE A 28 -22.28 -12.42 -4.47
N GLY A 29 -22.83 -11.21 -4.46
CA GLY A 29 -22.29 -10.08 -5.24
C GLY A 29 -20.83 -9.79 -4.89
N GLY A 30 -20.48 -9.97 -3.62
CA GLY A 30 -19.12 -9.81 -3.16
C GLY A 30 -18.14 -10.89 -3.66
N VAL A 31 -18.56 -12.15 -3.68
CA VAL A 31 -17.81 -13.24 -4.32
C VAL A 31 -17.55 -12.89 -5.79
N ILE A 32 -18.61 -12.54 -6.53
CA ILE A 32 -18.53 -12.21 -7.96
C ILE A 32 -17.56 -11.04 -8.19
N ALA A 33 -17.70 -9.96 -7.42
CA ALA A 33 -16.83 -8.79 -7.53
C ALA A 33 -15.35 -9.15 -7.29
N THR A 34 -15.07 -10.00 -6.29
CA THR A 34 -13.71 -10.46 -6.00
C THR A 34 -13.17 -11.39 -7.09
N SER A 35 -14.01 -12.26 -7.65
CA SER A 35 -13.64 -13.16 -8.76
C SER A 35 -13.33 -12.41 -10.07
N CYS A 36 -13.80 -11.17 -10.21
CA CYS A 36 -13.49 -10.32 -11.36
C CYS A 36 -12.21 -9.49 -11.18
N VAL A 37 -11.51 -9.60 -10.04
CA VAL A 37 -10.24 -8.91 -9.84
C VAL A 37 -9.17 -9.58 -10.70
N ILE A 38 -8.63 -8.82 -11.65
CA ILE A 38 -7.53 -9.23 -12.52
C ILE A 38 -6.28 -8.50 -12.05
N GLY A 39 -5.22 -9.23 -11.70
CA GLY A 39 -3.96 -8.68 -11.21
C GLY A 39 -3.66 -9.00 -9.74
N PRO A 40 -2.59 -8.39 -9.17
CA PRO A 40 -2.20 -8.64 -7.78
C PRO A 40 -3.30 -8.22 -6.79
N VAL A 41 -3.60 -9.11 -5.84
CA VAL A 41 -4.59 -8.86 -4.79
C VAL A 41 -3.93 -8.10 -3.65
N TYR A 42 -4.10 -6.78 -3.64
CA TYR A 42 -3.66 -5.95 -2.52
C TYR A 42 -4.61 -6.10 -1.33
N ASP A 43 -4.09 -5.97 -0.10
CA ASP A 43 -4.85 -6.19 1.14
C ASP A 43 -6.13 -5.32 1.22
N TRP A 44 -6.09 -4.09 0.70
CA TRP A 44 -7.27 -3.21 0.67
C TRP A 44 -8.41 -3.75 -0.21
N VAL A 45 -8.10 -4.54 -1.25
CA VAL A 45 -9.08 -5.16 -2.14
C VAL A 45 -9.91 -6.21 -1.41
N VAL A 46 -9.35 -6.85 -0.37
CA VAL A 46 -10.06 -7.85 0.44
C VAL A 46 -10.59 -7.28 1.76
N ARG A 47 -10.14 -6.10 2.20
CA ARG A 47 -10.58 -5.51 3.49
C ARG A 47 -12.08 -5.24 3.63
N TRP A 48 -12.82 -5.04 2.55
CA TRP A 48 -14.27 -4.83 2.66
C TRP A 48 -15.04 -6.15 2.94
N TRP A 49 -14.40 -7.32 2.80
CA TRP A 49 -14.98 -8.60 3.24
C TRP A 49 -15.28 -8.65 4.73
N TRP A 50 -14.52 -7.91 5.55
CA TRP A 50 -14.78 -7.78 6.99
C TRP A 50 -16.15 -7.15 7.24
N VAL A 51 -16.58 -6.20 6.41
CA VAL A 51 -17.90 -5.57 6.49
C VAL A 51 -19.00 -6.57 6.12
N LEU A 52 -18.81 -7.36 5.07
CA LEU A 52 -19.75 -8.42 4.70
C LEU A 52 -19.87 -9.48 5.80
N ALA A 53 -18.74 -9.93 6.37
CA ALA A 53 -18.73 -10.89 7.47
C ALA A 53 -19.47 -10.35 8.69
N LEU A 54 -19.27 -9.07 9.03
CA LEU A 54 -19.98 -8.39 10.12
C LEU A 54 -21.49 -8.37 9.87
N LEU A 55 -21.94 -7.99 8.66
CA LEU A 55 -23.36 -8.01 8.28
C LEU A 55 -23.95 -9.42 8.38
N TRP A 56 -23.18 -10.44 8.01
CA TRP A 56 -23.53 -11.85 8.17
C TRP A 56 -23.83 -12.21 9.63
N TRP A 57 -22.90 -11.91 10.54
CA TRP A 57 -23.09 -12.15 11.97
C TRP A 57 -24.26 -11.35 12.54
N LEU A 58 -24.40 -10.09 12.13
CA LEU A 58 -25.51 -9.23 12.56
C LEU A 58 -26.85 -9.83 12.13
N SER A 59 -26.94 -10.38 10.91
CA SER A 59 -28.17 -11.00 10.40
C SER A 59 -28.57 -12.25 11.18
N ILE A 60 -27.58 -13.05 11.62
CA ILE A 60 -27.80 -14.23 12.45
C ILE A 60 -28.30 -13.80 13.83
N ALA A 61 -27.60 -12.87 14.47
CA ALA A 61 -27.94 -12.34 15.78
C ALA A 61 -29.35 -11.71 15.78
N TRP A 62 -29.65 -10.87 14.78
CA TRP A 62 -30.96 -10.24 14.63
C TRP A 62 -32.10 -11.24 14.45
N SER A 63 -31.85 -12.33 13.73
CA SER A 63 -32.86 -13.36 13.49
C SER A 63 -33.13 -14.22 14.70
N LEU A 64 -32.07 -14.59 15.43
CA LEU A 64 -32.20 -15.27 16.72
C LEU A 64 -32.93 -14.39 17.73
N TRP A 65 -32.57 -13.11 17.78
CA TRP A 65 -33.21 -12.12 18.64
C TRP A 65 -34.70 -11.94 18.34
N SER A 66 -35.04 -11.68 17.08
CA SER A 66 -36.42 -11.47 16.63
C SER A 66 -37.29 -12.69 16.96
N SER A 67 -36.73 -13.88 16.78
CA SER A 67 -37.41 -15.14 17.10
C SER A 67 -37.60 -15.32 18.60
N LEU A 68 -36.58 -15.00 19.41
CA LEU A 68 -36.64 -15.07 20.87
C LEU A 68 -37.71 -14.12 21.43
N VAL A 69 -37.75 -12.87 20.96
CA VAL A 69 -38.74 -11.86 21.40
C VAL A 69 -40.17 -12.24 21.06
N GLN A 70 -40.39 -12.98 19.97
CA GLN A 70 -41.72 -13.47 19.60
C GLN A 70 -42.20 -14.62 20.49
N VAL A 71 -41.29 -15.41 21.07
CA VAL A 71 -41.62 -16.54 21.95
C VAL A 71 -41.83 -16.08 23.41
N ILE A 72 -41.19 -14.99 23.82
CA ILE A 72 -41.35 -14.43 25.18
C ILE A 72 -42.71 -13.73 25.31
N GLN A 73 -43.65 -14.38 26.01
CA GLN A 73 -44.99 -13.84 26.25
C GLN A 73 -45.07 -12.81 27.40
N SER A 74 -44.14 -12.85 28.36
CA SER A 74 -44.17 -11.96 29.52
C SER A 74 -43.61 -10.57 29.21
N ARG A 75 -44.35 -9.52 29.61
CA ARG A 75 -43.97 -8.12 29.40
C ARG A 75 -42.66 -7.76 30.10
N GLU A 76 -42.41 -8.31 31.29
CA GLU A 76 -41.20 -8.01 32.07
C GLU A 76 -39.95 -8.65 31.48
N ALA A 77 -40.01 -9.93 31.08
CA ALA A 77 -38.88 -10.59 30.43
C ALA A 77 -38.56 -9.93 29.08
N ARG A 78 -39.57 -9.45 28.35
CA ARG A 78 -39.36 -8.70 27.09
C ARG A 78 -38.66 -7.36 27.31
N ARG A 79 -38.98 -6.64 28.39
CA ARG A 79 -38.28 -5.39 28.76
C ARG A 79 -36.84 -5.65 29.18
N PHE A 80 -36.61 -6.68 29.99
CA PHE A 80 -35.26 -7.08 30.40
C PHE A 80 -34.41 -7.49 29.18
N ALA A 81 -34.97 -8.30 28.29
CA ALA A 81 -34.33 -8.68 27.04
C ALA A 81 -33.95 -7.43 26.21
N LEU A 82 -34.88 -6.50 25.97
CA LEU A 82 -34.59 -5.27 25.24
C LEU A 82 -33.50 -4.41 25.92
N GLY A 83 -33.48 -4.36 27.25
CA GLY A 83 -32.44 -3.67 28.02
C GLY A 83 -31.06 -4.31 27.84
N VAL A 84 -30.98 -5.63 27.90
CA VAL A 84 -29.73 -6.38 27.63
C VAL A 84 -29.26 -6.11 26.21
N LEU A 85 -30.14 -6.19 25.20
CA LEU A 85 -29.77 -5.90 23.82
C LEU A 85 -29.20 -4.48 23.67
N ALA A 86 -29.90 -3.47 24.19
CA ALA A 86 -29.45 -2.09 24.11
C ALA A 86 -28.07 -1.89 24.76
N ALA A 87 -27.82 -2.52 25.91
CA ALA A 87 -26.53 -2.50 26.57
C ALA A 87 -25.44 -3.18 25.72
N THR A 88 -25.70 -4.40 25.22
CA THR A 88 -24.74 -5.15 24.40
C THR A 88 -24.43 -4.43 23.09
N THR A 89 -25.43 -3.87 22.40
CA THR A 89 -25.24 -3.08 21.18
C THR A 89 -24.41 -1.83 21.47
N THR A 90 -24.68 -1.13 22.57
CA THR A 90 -23.90 0.05 22.97
C THR A 90 -22.45 -0.32 23.25
N ILE A 91 -22.19 -1.41 23.97
CA ILE A 91 -20.83 -1.90 24.25
C ILE A 91 -20.11 -2.27 22.95
N VAL A 92 -20.77 -3.01 22.05
CA VAL A 92 -20.18 -3.42 20.76
C VAL A 92 -19.89 -2.21 19.89
N VAL A 93 -20.80 -1.24 19.80
CA VAL A 93 -20.58 0.01 19.04
C VAL A 93 -19.41 0.80 19.63
N LEU A 94 -19.32 0.92 20.95
CA LEU A 94 -18.19 1.59 21.62
C LEU A 94 -16.87 0.85 21.40
N MET A 95 -16.87 -0.48 21.44
CA MET A 95 -15.67 -1.28 21.15
C MET A 95 -15.26 -1.21 19.68
N ALA A 96 -16.21 -1.17 18.75
CA ALA A 96 -15.96 -1.05 17.31
C ALA A 96 -15.52 0.36 16.89
N THR A 97 -15.95 1.40 17.60
CA THR A 97 -15.52 2.79 17.35
C THR A 97 -14.21 3.15 18.04
N ARG A 98 -13.76 2.41 19.07
CA ARG A 98 -12.44 2.62 19.71
C ARG A 98 -11.27 2.62 18.71
N PRO A 99 -11.15 1.64 17.79
CA PRO A 99 -10.12 1.65 16.75
C PRO A 99 -10.17 2.90 15.85
N ILE A 100 -11.37 3.39 15.54
CA ILE A 100 -11.58 4.57 14.68
C ILE A 100 -11.14 5.85 15.42
N LEU A 101 -11.49 5.95 16.70
CA LEU A 101 -11.08 7.07 17.57
C LEU A 101 -9.56 7.06 17.82
N SER A 102 -8.95 5.87 17.93
CA SER A 102 -7.49 5.75 18.03
C SER A 102 -6.77 5.97 16.69
N ALA A 103 -7.40 5.63 15.55
CA ALA A 103 -6.82 5.83 14.22
C ALA A 103 -6.69 7.32 13.87
N ASN A 104 -7.58 8.18 14.35
CA ASN A 104 -7.42 9.64 14.21
C ASN A 104 -6.31 10.21 15.11
N ALA A 105 -5.95 9.51 16.20
CA ALA A 105 -4.87 9.91 17.10
C ALA A 105 -3.50 9.35 16.68
N SER A 106 -3.51 8.21 15.99
CA SER A 106 -2.32 7.52 15.50
C SER A 106 -2.63 6.94 14.12
N ALA A 107 -2.61 7.78 13.09
CA ALA A 107 -2.32 7.26 11.75
C ALA A 107 -0.96 6.58 11.89
N GLU A 108 -0.91 5.27 11.64
CA GLU A 108 0.33 4.51 11.70
C GLU A 108 1.36 5.27 10.86
N PRO A 109 2.51 5.66 11.45
CA PRO A 109 3.46 6.48 10.73
C PRO A 109 3.78 5.80 9.39
N PRO A 110 3.99 6.56 8.31
CA PRO A 110 4.47 5.97 7.06
C PRO A 110 5.61 5.03 7.40
N SER A 111 5.68 3.87 6.72
CA SER A 111 6.62 2.79 7.05
C SER A 111 7.98 3.38 7.45
N GLN A 112 8.58 2.90 8.55
CA GLN A 112 9.82 3.50 9.07
C GLN A 112 10.90 3.66 7.99
N SER A 113 10.93 2.76 7.00
CA SER A 113 11.74 2.88 5.79
C SER A 113 11.41 4.15 5.01
N THR A 114 10.14 4.42 4.67
CA THR A 114 9.69 5.67 4.03
C THR A 114 10.13 6.92 4.75
N GLY A 115 9.92 6.99 6.06
CA GLY A 115 10.36 8.15 6.84
C GLY A 115 11.87 8.36 6.74
N THR A 116 12.65 7.29 6.80
CA THR A 116 14.12 7.34 6.75
C THR A 116 14.64 7.81 5.39
N VAL A 117 14.16 7.21 4.29
CA VAL A 117 14.58 7.61 2.94
C VAL A 117 14.17 9.06 2.66
N LEU A 118 12.91 9.42 2.94
CA LEU A 118 12.39 10.76 2.69
C LEU A 118 13.19 11.81 3.47
N ASN A 119 13.44 11.59 4.76
CA ASN A 119 14.24 12.51 5.58
C ASN A 119 15.67 12.69 5.05
N GLY A 120 16.22 11.69 4.36
CA GLY A 120 17.54 11.74 3.75
C GLY A 120 17.68 12.80 2.65
N PHE A 121 16.62 13.07 1.87
CA PHE A 121 16.67 13.99 0.73
C PHE A 121 15.67 15.15 0.79
N LEU A 122 14.71 15.16 1.72
CA LEU A 122 13.61 16.12 1.75
C LEU A 122 14.08 17.57 1.92
N GLU A 123 14.80 17.89 2.99
CA GLU A 123 15.23 19.26 3.30
C GLU A 123 16.13 19.87 2.20
N PRO A 124 17.14 19.16 1.66
CA PRO A 124 17.88 19.64 0.48
C PRO A 124 16.98 19.88 -0.73
N THR A 125 16.02 18.98 -0.99
CA THR A 125 15.08 19.10 -2.11
C THR A 125 14.18 20.32 -1.97
N LEU A 126 13.55 20.53 -0.81
CA LEU A 126 12.67 21.67 -0.56
C LEU A 126 13.41 23.00 -0.70
N ARG A 127 14.64 23.09 -0.16
CA ARG A 127 15.47 24.29 -0.32
C ARG A 127 15.83 24.58 -1.77
N ALA A 128 16.18 23.54 -2.54
CA ALA A 128 16.52 23.70 -3.95
C ALA A 128 15.31 24.07 -4.83
N LEU A 129 14.10 23.74 -4.38
CA LEU A 129 12.86 24.00 -5.10
C LEU A 129 12.10 25.22 -4.60
N ALA A 130 12.59 25.91 -3.57
CA ALA A 130 11.93 27.09 -3.01
C ALA A 130 11.62 28.13 -4.09
N GLY A 131 10.35 28.54 -4.20
CA GLY A 131 9.88 29.48 -5.22
C GLY A 131 9.74 28.91 -6.63
N SER A 132 9.88 27.58 -6.81
CA SER A 132 9.56 26.94 -8.08
C SER A 132 8.05 26.97 -8.35
N GLY A 133 7.68 27.06 -9.63
CA GLY A 133 6.30 26.87 -10.05
C GLY A 133 5.84 25.42 -9.92
N PRO A 134 4.64 25.08 -10.42
CA PRO A 134 4.11 23.73 -10.35
C PRO A 134 5.09 22.70 -10.92
N LEU A 135 5.32 21.59 -10.22
CA LEU A 135 6.24 20.54 -10.65
C LEU A 135 5.50 19.23 -10.87
N LEU A 136 5.77 18.59 -12.00
CA LEU A 136 5.35 17.21 -12.21
C LEU A 136 6.32 16.31 -11.45
N VAL A 137 5.82 15.48 -10.54
CA VAL A 137 6.65 14.48 -9.85
C VAL A 137 6.51 13.14 -10.55
N VAL A 138 7.63 12.55 -10.97
CA VAL A 138 7.71 11.26 -11.67
C VAL A 138 8.68 10.34 -10.92
N ALA A 139 8.31 9.08 -10.78
CA ALA A 139 9.10 8.05 -10.13
C ALA A 139 9.55 7.02 -11.19
N THR A 140 10.84 6.71 -11.26
CA THR A 140 11.43 5.76 -12.21
C THR A 140 12.54 4.91 -11.57
N GLY A 141 12.84 3.77 -12.21
CA GLY A 141 13.72 2.72 -11.69
C GLY A 141 13.02 1.81 -10.67
N SER A 142 13.79 0.98 -9.97
CA SER A 142 13.29 0.02 -8.97
C SER A 142 12.92 0.71 -7.66
N ILE A 143 11.89 1.57 -7.69
CA ILE A 143 11.40 2.29 -6.50
C ILE A 143 10.51 1.37 -5.67
N ARG A 144 10.93 1.13 -4.43
CA ARG A 144 10.13 0.41 -3.43
C ARG A 144 9.54 1.41 -2.44
N GLY A 145 8.21 1.50 -2.37
CA GLY A 145 7.47 2.28 -1.37
C GLY A 145 6.83 3.57 -1.90
N ASP A 146 6.14 4.29 -1.00
CA ASP A 146 5.25 5.41 -1.36
C ASP A 146 5.96 6.78 -1.30
N TYR A 147 7.28 6.82 -1.52
CA TYR A 147 8.08 8.04 -1.34
C TYR A 147 7.69 9.14 -2.33
N GLY A 148 7.18 8.77 -3.51
CA GLY A 148 6.66 9.71 -4.50
C GLY A 148 5.48 10.52 -3.96
N ASP A 149 4.48 9.85 -3.40
CA ASP A 149 3.32 10.50 -2.82
C ASP A 149 3.68 11.26 -1.55
N ALA A 150 4.57 10.71 -0.73
CA ALA A 150 5.09 11.39 0.44
C ALA A 150 5.80 12.70 0.06
N LEU A 151 6.66 12.70 -0.96
CA LEU A 151 7.34 13.90 -1.45
C LEU A 151 6.35 14.92 -2.01
N ARG A 152 5.37 14.48 -2.82
CA ARG A 152 4.29 15.36 -3.34
C ARG A 152 3.59 16.10 -2.20
N LEU A 153 3.20 15.38 -1.15
CA LEU A 153 2.54 15.97 0.02
C LEU A 153 3.44 16.99 0.75
N GLN A 154 4.74 16.70 0.90
CA GLN A 154 5.66 17.64 1.55
C GLN A 154 5.93 18.89 0.69
N LEU A 155 5.98 18.75 -0.63
CA LEU A 155 6.09 19.89 -1.55
C LEU A 155 4.87 20.82 -1.40
N GLU A 156 3.65 20.28 -1.41
CA GLU A 156 2.44 21.08 -1.22
C GLU A 156 2.42 21.78 0.15
N ARG A 157 2.84 21.09 1.22
CA ARG A 157 2.96 21.68 2.56
C ARG A 157 3.99 22.81 2.62
N ALA A 158 5.03 22.74 1.81
CA ALA A 158 6.03 23.78 1.66
C ALA A 158 5.58 24.92 0.71
N GLY A 159 4.35 24.87 0.19
CA GLY A 159 3.81 25.86 -0.74
C GLY A 159 4.30 25.72 -2.17
N ILE A 160 4.86 24.55 -2.54
CA ILE A 160 5.26 24.23 -3.91
C ILE A 160 4.15 23.41 -4.56
N ASP A 161 3.55 23.95 -5.61
CA ASP A 161 2.49 23.28 -6.34
C ASP A 161 2.99 21.99 -7.00
N VAL A 162 2.16 20.95 -6.95
CA VAL A 162 2.44 19.66 -7.59
C VAL A 162 1.46 19.41 -8.72
N VAL A 163 1.97 18.79 -9.78
CA VAL A 163 1.22 18.22 -10.90
C VAL A 163 1.41 16.70 -10.87
N ALA A 164 0.35 15.98 -11.20
CA ALA A 164 0.32 14.53 -11.27
C ALA A 164 -0.04 14.06 -12.70
N GLU A 165 0.32 12.82 -12.99
CA GLU A 165 -0.06 12.17 -14.25
C GLU A 165 -1.58 11.95 -14.31
N ASP A 166 -2.15 11.88 -15.51
CA ASP A 166 -3.62 11.82 -15.68
C ASP A 166 -4.23 10.49 -15.19
N ASP A 167 -3.44 9.42 -15.13
CA ASP A 167 -3.82 8.15 -14.52
C ASP A 167 -3.87 8.19 -12.99
N MET A 168 -3.24 9.20 -12.36
CA MET A 168 -3.29 9.44 -10.92
C MET A 168 -4.51 10.24 -10.45
N VAL A 169 -5.41 10.65 -11.36
CA VAL A 169 -6.59 11.48 -11.05
C VAL A 169 -7.49 10.84 -9.99
N SER A 170 -7.62 9.51 -9.97
CA SER A 170 -8.42 8.79 -8.97
C SER A 170 -7.88 8.94 -7.55
N HIS A 171 -6.57 9.15 -7.40
CA HIS A 171 -5.88 9.25 -6.12
C HIS A 171 -5.67 10.70 -5.68
N LEU A 172 -5.37 11.59 -6.62
CA LEU A 172 -4.91 12.96 -6.35
C LEU A 172 -5.91 14.05 -6.77
N GLY A 173 -7.04 13.67 -7.36
CA GLY A 173 -8.07 14.59 -7.83
C GLY A 173 -7.74 15.21 -9.19
N PRO A 174 -8.77 15.58 -9.97
CA PRO A 174 -8.58 16.13 -11.31
C PRO A 174 -7.83 17.47 -11.30
N GLU A 175 -7.95 18.28 -10.25
CA GLU A 175 -7.31 19.59 -10.14
C GLU A 175 -5.77 19.57 -10.15
N ARG A 176 -5.16 18.41 -9.85
CA ARG A 176 -3.71 18.20 -9.86
C ARG A 176 -3.20 17.60 -11.16
N SER A 177 -4.06 17.19 -12.08
CA SER A 177 -3.62 16.43 -13.26
C SER A 177 -3.03 17.31 -14.36
N LEU A 178 -2.18 16.72 -15.20
CA LEU A 178 -1.59 17.36 -16.39
C LEU A 178 -2.63 17.96 -17.33
N SER A 179 -3.80 17.33 -17.44
CA SER A 179 -4.93 17.84 -18.22
C SER A 179 -5.44 19.20 -17.71
N ASN A 180 -5.29 19.51 -16.42
CA ASN A 180 -5.80 20.74 -15.80
C ASN A 180 -4.71 21.74 -15.39
N ARG A 181 -3.45 21.31 -15.25
CA ARG A 181 -2.35 22.16 -14.78
C ARG A 181 -1.07 21.88 -15.57
N ARG A 182 -0.43 22.95 -16.06
CA ARG A 182 0.85 22.85 -16.76
C ARG A 182 2.02 22.93 -15.77
N PRO A 183 2.92 21.93 -15.75
CA PRO A 183 4.11 21.98 -14.92
C PRO A 183 5.15 22.93 -15.52
N SER A 184 5.93 23.56 -14.64
CA SER A 184 7.10 24.38 -14.96
C SER A 184 8.38 23.56 -15.10
N GLY A 185 8.35 22.29 -14.68
CA GLY A 185 9.46 21.34 -14.75
C GLY A 185 9.05 19.97 -14.24
N ILE A 186 9.96 19.00 -14.38
CA ILE A 186 9.76 17.63 -13.88
C ILE A 186 10.76 17.38 -12.76
N LEU A 187 10.24 16.86 -11.65
CA LEU A 187 10.99 16.34 -10.52
C LEU A 187 11.00 14.82 -10.62
N TRP A 188 12.18 14.26 -10.89
CA TRP A 188 12.39 12.83 -11.02
C TRP A 188 12.88 12.26 -9.70
N ILE A 189 12.18 11.25 -9.22
CA ILE A 189 12.64 10.36 -8.17
C ILE A 189 13.20 9.14 -8.88
N VAL A 190 14.47 8.85 -8.65
CA VAL A 190 15.21 7.82 -9.38
C VAL A 190 15.85 6.89 -8.37
N SER A 191 15.64 5.58 -8.52
CA SER A 191 16.23 4.56 -7.65
C SER A 191 17.39 3.83 -8.35
N ALA A 192 18.31 3.31 -7.54
CA ALA A 192 19.28 2.28 -7.92
C ALA A 192 20.03 2.52 -9.25
N ASP A 193 19.73 1.68 -10.24
CA ASP A 193 20.41 1.50 -11.51
C ASP A 193 20.29 2.71 -12.44
N GLU A 194 19.16 3.41 -12.40
CA GLU A 194 18.93 4.57 -13.26
C GLU A 194 19.64 5.84 -12.78
N ILE A 195 20.07 5.90 -11.51
CA ILE A 195 20.74 7.09 -10.95
C ILE A 195 21.98 7.47 -11.77
N LYS A 196 22.75 6.47 -12.24
CA LYS A 196 23.95 6.72 -13.04
C LYS A 196 23.61 7.35 -14.39
N LEU A 197 22.54 6.88 -15.03
CA LEU A 197 22.05 7.42 -16.31
C LEU A 197 21.63 8.87 -16.13
N PHE A 198 20.81 9.16 -15.11
CA PHE A 198 20.35 10.52 -14.81
C PHE A 198 21.50 11.46 -14.42
N ARG A 199 22.52 10.99 -13.68
CA ARG A 199 23.71 11.79 -13.37
C ARG A 199 24.54 12.16 -14.60
N SER A 200 24.51 11.31 -15.64
CA SER A 200 25.29 11.52 -16.86
C SER A 200 24.60 12.43 -17.88
N ASP A 201 23.30 12.71 -17.71
CA ASP A 201 22.55 13.56 -18.63
C ASP A 201 22.72 15.05 -18.30
N PRO A 202 23.19 15.89 -19.24
CA PRO A 202 23.35 17.33 -19.02
C PRO A 202 22.05 18.11 -18.81
N ASN A 203 20.90 17.55 -19.17
CA ASN A 203 19.56 18.14 -18.95
C ASN A 203 19.00 17.83 -17.55
N MET A 204 19.69 17.01 -16.77
CA MET A 204 19.30 16.63 -15.42
C MET A 204 20.12 17.40 -14.38
N SER A 205 19.43 18.08 -13.48
CA SER A 205 20.03 18.76 -12.35
C SER A 205 19.82 17.92 -11.09
N TYR A 206 20.90 17.38 -10.54
CA TYR A 206 20.86 16.67 -9.26
C TYR A 206 20.54 17.65 -8.12
N LEU A 207 19.52 17.34 -7.32
CA LEU A 207 19.11 18.15 -6.17
C LEU A 207 19.55 17.54 -4.85
N ALA A 208 19.27 16.25 -4.68
CA ALA A 208 19.46 15.55 -3.42
C ALA A 208 19.48 14.05 -3.64
N GLY A 209 19.92 13.30 -2.62
CA GLY A 209 19.89 11.85 -2.67
C GLY A 209 20.19 11.26 -1.30
N TRP A 210 19.79 10.01 -1.15
CA TRP A 210 19.99 9.20 0.04
C TRP A 210 20.50 7.84 -0.40
N ASP A 211 21.58 7.38 0.23
CA ASP A 211 22.11 6.03 0.08
C ASP A 211 22.34 5.48 1.49
N PRO A 212 21.74 4.33 1.86
CA PRO A 212 21.97 3.73 3.17
C PRO A 212 23.37 3.11 3.30
N LEU A 213 24.08 2.92 2.18
CA LEU A 213 25.44 2.41 2.15
C LEU A 213 26.44 3.57 2.09
N SER A 214 27.54 3.43 2.83
CA SER A 214 28.69 4.30 2.64
C SER A 214 29.28 4.14 1.23
N PRO A 215 30.03 5.11 0.71
CA PRO A 215 30.65 5.00 -0.62
C PRO A 215 31.52 3.74 -0.79
N SER A 216 32.23 3.31 0.26
CA SER A 216 33.02 2.08 0.26
C SER A 216 32.14 0.82 0.26
N GLU A 217 31.07 0.77 1.05
CA GLU A 217 30.13 -0.35 1.03
C GLU A 217 29.41 -0.45 -0.32
N ARG A 218 29.05 0.68 -0.93
CA ARG A 218 28.41 0.71 -2.26
C ARG A 218 29.37 0.24 -3.36
N ALA A 219 30.64 0.62 -3.28
CA ALA A 219 31.65 0.12 -4.21
C ALA A 219 31.84 -1.40 -4.07
N GLN A 220 31.89 -1.90 -2.83
CA GLN A 220 32.00 -3.34 -2.56
C GLN A 220 30.74 -4.08 -3.03
N PHE A 221 29.55 -3.53 -2.79
CA PHE A 221 28.28 -4.10 -3.23
C PHE A 221 28.28 -4.39 -4.74
N PHE A 222 28.77 -3.48 -5.58
CA PHE A 222 28.81 -3.71 -7.03
C PHE A 222 29.81 -4.79 -7.45
N VAL A 223 30.90 -4.96 -6.69
CA VAL A 223 31.86 -6.05 -6.94
C VAL A 223 31.19 -7.38 -6.61
N ASP A 224 30.59 -7.46 -5.42
CA ASP A 224 29.93 -8.66 -4.91
C ASP A 224 28.71 -9.05 -5.76
N GLU A 225 27.91 -8.07 -6.18
CA GLU A 225 26.74 -8.26 -7.05
C GLU A 225 27.15 -8.82 -8.41
N LEU A 226 28.21 -8.29 -9.04
CA LEU A 226 28.70 -8.78 -10.33
C LEU A 226 29.24 -10.21 -10.22
N GLU A 227 29.94 -10.53 -9.13
CA GLU A 227 30.43 -11.88 -8.89
C GLU A 227 29.27 -12.87 -8.67
N LEU A 228 28.27 -12.48 -7.87
CA LEU A 228 27.07 -13.28 -7.64
C LEU A 228 26.26 -13.48 -8.92
N GLU A 229 26.12 -12.44 -9.75
CA GLU A 229 25.46 -12.52 -11.06
C GLU A 229 26.14 -13.58 -11.95
N GLN A 230 27.48 -13.58 -11.99
CA GLN A 230 28.25 -14.57 -12.76
C GLN A 230 28.04 -15.99 -12.23
N GLN A 231 28.01 -16.18 -10.91
CA GLN A 231 27.75 -17.48 -10.30
C GLN A 231 26.33 -17.98 -10.62
N LEU A 232 25.33 -17.11 -10.55
CA LEU A 232 23.94 -17.45 -10.89
C LEU A 232 23.80 -17.81 -12.38
N MET A 233 24.45 -17.06 -13.28
CA MET A 233 24.49 -17.40 -14.70
C MET A 233 25.19 -18.74 -14.96
N ALA A 234 26.31 -19.02 -14.29
CA ALA A 234 27.05 -20.28 -14.43
C ALA A 234 26.24 -21.48 -13.90
N ALA A 235 25.43 -21.28 -12.86
CA ALA A 235 24.48 -22.26 -12.33
C ALA A 235 23.22 -22.42 -13.22
N GLY A 236 23.13 -21.72 -14.35
CA GLY A 236 22.00 -21.79 -15.27
C GLY A 236 20.76 -21.02 -14.83
N ARG A 237 20.87 -20.17 -13.79
CA ARG A 237 19.80 -19.33 -13.25
C ARG A 237 19.88 -17.88 -13.74
N THR A 238 19.80 -17.71 -15.05
CA THR A 238 19.78 -16.37 -15.69
C THR A 238 18.59 -15.52 -15.23
N ASP A 239 17.49 -16.18 -14.85
CA ASP A 239 16.32 -15.54 -14.24
C ASP A 239 16.67 -14.86 -12.91
N LEU A 240 17.46 -15.52 -12.05
CA LEU A 240 17.90 -14.95 -10.78
C LEU A 240 18.99 -13.89 -10.96
N ALA A 241 19.89 -14.07 -11.93
CA ALA A 241 20.86 -13.04 -12.30
C ALA A 241 20.14 -11.74 -12.72
N GLN A 242 19.11 -11.85 -13.58
CA GLN A 242 18.29 -10.71 -13.95
C GLN A 242 17.53 -10.11 -12.76
N ALA A 243 16.97 -10.97 -11.89
CA ALA A 243 16.25 -10.56 -10.69
C ALA A 243 17.15 -9.82 -9.68
N LEU A 244 18.42 -10.21 -9.59
CA LEU A 244 19.43 -9.53 -8.78
C LEU A 244 19.61 -8.09 -9.26
N THR A 245 19.92 -7.91 -10.55
CA THR A 245 20.22 -6.59 -11.13
C THR A 245 19.03 -5.64 -11.17
N ASN A 246 17.83 -6.14 -11.49
CA ASN A 246 16.65 -5.27 -11.63
C ASN A 246 15.90 -5.03 -10.30
N GLY A 247 16.42 -5.55 -9.20
CA GLY A 247 15.80 -5.36 -7.90
C GLY A 247 14.59 -6.27 -7.64
N SER A 248 14.34 -7.30 -8.45
CA SER A 248 13.25 -8.26 -8.18
C SER A 248 13.56 -9.10 -6.93
N GLY A 249 12.52 -9.41 -6.16
CA GLY A 249 12.65 -10.24 -4.95
C GLY A 249 12.83 -11.72 -5.26
N GLY A 250 13.18 -12.51 -4.24
CA GLY A 250 13.23 -13.98 -4.32
C GLY A 250 14.61 -14.58 -4.60
N VAL A 251 15.63 -13.76 -4.89
CA VAL A 251 17.00 -14.24 -5.13
C VAL A 251 17.55 -14.98 -3.91
N ASP A 252 17.41 -14.42 -2.71
CA ASP A 252 17.83 -15.07 -1.45
C ASP A 252 17.20 -16.44 -1.23
N THR A 253 15.91 -16.56 -1.54
CA THR A 253 15.11 -17.76 -1.28
C THR A 253 15.37 -18.83 -2.34
N GLU A 254 15.46 -18.44 -3.61
CA GLU A 254 15.59 -19.36 -4.74
C GLU A 254 17.05 -19.73 -5.08
N ALA A 255 18.01 -18.91 -4.67
CA ALA A 255 19.44 -19.22 -4.80
C ALA A 255 20.01 -20.00 -3.61
N SER A 256 19.24 -20.11 -2.52
CA SER A 256 19.63 -20.84 -1.32
C SER A 256 19.92 -22.31 -1.64
N GLY A 257 21.17 -22.74 -1.39
CA GLY A 257 21.61 -24.12 -1.61
C GLY A 257 21.81 -24.52 -3.07
N LEU A 258 21.88 -23.56 -4.00
CA LEU A 258 22.29 -23.84 -5.37
C LEU A 258 23.77 -24.20 -5.44
N ASP A 259 24.07 -25.34 -6.07
CA ASP A 259 25.45 -25.74 -6.38
C ASP A 259 26.11 -24.72 -7.29
N GLY A 260 27.32 -24.27 -6.92
CA GLY A 260 28.08 -23.27 -7.69
C GLY A 260 27.78 -21.81 -7.33
N VAL A 261 26.90 -21.56 -6.36
CA VAL A 261 26.64 -20.22 -5.80
C VAL A 261 27.19 -20.15 -4.37
N ASP A 262 28.06 -19.16 -4.13
CA ASP A 262 28.60 -18.84 -2.81
C ASP A 262 27.48 -18.27 -1.92
N GLN A 263 27.15 -19.01 -0.87
CA GLN A 263 26.07 -18.66 0.04
C GLN A 263 26.45 -17.51 0.98
N GLU A 264 27.73 -17.35 1.33
CA GLU A 264 28.19 -16.22 2.13
C GLU A 264 28.09 -14.93 1.32
N LEU A 265 28.46 -14.99 0.04
CA LEU A 265 28.31 -13.87 -0.89
C LEU A 265 26.83 -13.50 -1.09
N LEU A 266 25.96 -14.49 -1.33
CA LEU A 266 24.52 -14.30 -1.45
C LEU A 266 23.95 -13.61 -0.21
N ASP A 267 24.24 -14.13 0.98
CA ASP A 267 23.79 -13.55 2.25
C ASP A 267 24.31 -12.13 2.46
N HIS A 268 25.56 -11.87 2.09
CA HIS A 268 26.16 -10.54 2.19
C HIS A 268 25.48 -9.53 1.26
N VAL A 269 25.35 -9.85 -0.03
CA VAL A 269 24.67 -9.00 -1.03
C VAL A 269 23.24 -8.71 -0.60
N GLU A 270 22.50 -9.73 -0.16
CA GLU A 270 21.11 -9.58 0.28
C GLU A 270 21.00 -8.81 1.60
N SER A 271 21.98 -8.92 2.50
CA SER A 271 22.04 -8.08 3.71
C SER A 271 22.17 -6.60 3.37
N LEU A 272 22.92 -6.26 2.32
CA LEU A 272 23.08 -4.89 1.84
C LEU A 272 21.82 -4.41 1.12
N ARG A 273 21.20 -5.24 0.26
CA ARG A 273 19.91 -4.92 -0.41
C ARG A 273 18.79 -4.65 0.61
N ARG A 274 18.75 -5.40 1.72
CA ARG A 274 17.77 -5.19 2.81
C ARG A 274 17.91 -3.84 3.52
N LYS A 275 19.08 -3.20 3.51
CA LYS A 275 19.26 -1.83 4.04
C LYS A 275 18.52 -0.79 3.18
N GLY A 276 18.29 -1.09 1.90
CA GLY A 276 17.54 -0.28 0.95
C GLY A 276 18.35 0.15 -0.27
N ASP A 277 17.62 0.48 -1.33
CA ASP A 277 18.19 1.00 -2.57
C ASP A 277 18.46 2.51 -2.46
N PRO A 278 19.51 3.01 -3.13
CA PRO A 278 19.77 4.44 -3.14
C PRO A 278 18.67 5.16 -3.92
N VAL A 279 18.30 6.35 -3.46
CA VAL A 279 17.29 7.21 -4.10
C VAL A 279 17.91 8.57 -4.37
N ALA A 280 17.72 9.10 -5.56
CA ALA A 280 18.17 10.42 -5.94
C ALA A 280 17.04 11.24 -6.58
N ILE A 281 17.10 12.55 -6.35
CA ILE A 281 16.15 13.53 -6.86
C ILE A 281 16.83 14.36 -7.93
N PHE A 282 16.25 14.39 -9.11
CA PHE A 282 16.70 15.20 -10.23
C PHE A 282 15.60 16.15 -10.70
N ARG A 283 16.01 17.27 -11.28
CA ARG A 283 15.11 18.21 -11.96
C ARG A 283 15.47 18.31 -13.43
N SER A 284 14.44 18.38 -14.27
CA SER A 284 14.56 18.72 -15.68
C SER A 284 13.52 19.77 -16.10
N THR A 285 13.68 20.31 -17.30
CA THR A 285 12.71 21.22 -17.91
C THR A 285 11.44 20.48 -18.31
N TRP A 286 10.35 21.25 -18.47
CA TRP A 286 9.14 20.77 -19.12
C TRP A 286 9.00 21.38 -20.52
N PRO A 287 8.74 20.60 -21.58
CA PRO A 287 8.76 19.13 -21.61
C PRO A 287 10.19 18.57 -21.47
N SER A 288 10.31 17.28 -21.14
CA SER A 288 11.59 16.57 -21.06
C SER A 288 11.67 15.50 -22.16
N PRO A 289 12.83 15.30 -22.81
CA PRO A 289 13.02 14.22 -23.79
C PRO A 289 12.96 12.80 -23.19
N TRP A 290 12.98 12.69 -21.86
CA TRP A 290 12.80 11.42 -21.14
C TRP A 290 11.33 11.01 -20.99
N ARG A 291 10.40 11.78 -21.54
CA ARG A 291 8.96 11.57 -21.39
C ARG A 291 8.23 11.68 -22.72
#